data_AF-A0AAC8XK67-F1
#
_entry.id   AF-A0AAC8XK67-F1
#
_cell.length_a   1.000
_cell.length_b   1.000
_cell.length_c   1.000
_cell.angle_alpha   90.00
_cell.angle_beta   90.00
_cell.angle_gamma   90.00
#
_symmetry.space_group_name_H-M   'P 1'
#
loop_
_entity.id
_entity.type
_entity.pdbx_description
1 polymer ?
#
loop_
_entity_poly.entity_id
_entity_poly.type
_entity_poly.pdbx_seq_one_letter_code
_entity_poly.pdbx_strand_id
1 'polypeptide(L)'
;MLTLVNNTDANDDLVPEAHGLYRLYLKPNTQMAIETKPVFGANITLHSNVLKHNNFVATPDNILGWLDHGGLSYFDVKVETSNSESGEAPVLLPSQFLKAEGGILRVTSPTRIYLISKTPIDINKRGLCLFTPVE
;
A
#
# COMPACT_ATOMS: atom_id res chain seq x y z
N MET A 1 18.06 -4.68 3.11
CA MET A 1 18.05 -3.44 3.91
C MET A 1 16.99 -2.54 3.32
N LEU A 2 16.06 -2.02 4.13
CA LEU A 2 15.03 -1.12 3.63
C LEU A 2 15.65 0.25 3.36
N THR A 3 15.98 0.54 2.10
CA THR A 3 16.39 1.87 1.66
C THR A 3 15.16 2.56 1.07
N LEU A 4 14.26 3.05 1.94
CA LEU A 4 13.17 3.91 1.48
C LEU A 4 13.82 5.12 0.80
N VAL A 5 13.52 5.30 -0.48
CA VAL A 5 14.18 6.31 -1.30
C VAL A 5 13.66 7.67 -0.87
N ASN A 6 14.58 8.48 -0.32
CA ASN A 6 14.57 9.92 -0.19
C ASN A 6 13.37 10.60 0.53
N ASN A 7 13.70 11.23 1.66
CA ASN A 7 12.89 12.16 2.42
C ASN A 7 12.85 13.58 1.78
N THR A 8 13.33 13.75 0.54
CA THR A 8 13.50 15.04 -0.14
C THR A 8 12.35 15.43 -1.08
N ASP A 9 11.44 14.50 -1.39
CA ASP A 9 10.18 14.78 -2.09
C ASP A 9 8.99 14.71 -1.11
N ALA A 10 9.17 15.25 0.10
CA ALA A 10 8.12 15.39 1.09
C ALA A 10 7.15 16.51 0.68
N ASN A 11 6.49 16.33 -0.46
CA ASN A 11 5.34 17.14 -0.82
C ASN A 11 4.16 16.54 -0.05
N ASP A 12 3.72 17.22 1.00
CA ASP A 12 2.56 16.80 1.80
C ASP A 12 1.24 16.91 1.02
N ASP A 13 1.28 17.57 -0.14
CA ASP A 13 0.17 17.65 -1.07
C ASP A 13 -0.01 16.33 -1.84
N LEU A 14 -1.26 15.86 -1.91
CA LEU A 14 -1.63 14.76 -2.80
C LEU A 14 -1.48 15.23 -4.25
N VAL A 15 -0.41 14.79 -4.91
CA VAL A 15 -0.26 14.97 -6.36
C VAL A 15 -0.74 13.66 -7.03
N PRO A 16 -1.93 13.64 -7.66
CA PRO A 16 -2.29 12.57 -8.55
C PRO A 16 -1.34 12.64 -9.76
N GLU A 17 -0.46 11.65 -9.88
CA GLU A 17 0.41 11.51 -11.04
C GLU A 17 -0.41 10.99 -12.24
N ALA A 18 0.18 11.00 -13.44
CA ALA A 18 -0.52 10.71 -14.70
C ALA A 18 -1.31 9.38 -14.73
N HIS A 19 -0.93 8.42 -13.88
CA HIS A 19 -1.58 7.10 -13.78
C HIS A 19 -2.81 7.06 -12.87
N GLY A 20 -3.22 8.19 -12.29
CA GLY A 20 -4.37 8.28 -11.41
C GLY A 20 -4.06 7.96 -9.95
N LEU A 21 -5.00 8.27 -9.07
CA LEU A 21 -4.91 8.05 -7.63
C LEU A 21 -5.72 6.81 -7.24
N TYR A 22 -5.09 5.90 -6.51
CA TYR A 22 -5.71 4.67 -6.06
C TYR A 22 -5.70 4.59 -4.54
N ARG A 23 -6.61 3.82 -3.98
CA ARG A 23 -6.64 3.48 -2.56
C ARG A 23 -6.50 1.99 -2.35
N LEU A 24 -5.61 1.61 -1.46
CA LEU A 24 -5.38 0.24 -1.04
C LEU A 24 -6.19 -0.06 0.22
N TYR A 25 -7.09 -1.02 0.15
CA TYR A 25 -7.89 -1.51 1.26
C TYR A 25 -7.40 -2.88 1.73
N LEU A 26 -7.70 -3.20 2.98
CA LEU A 26 -7.63 -4.56 3.50
C LEU A 26 -9.04 -5.15 3.51
N LYS A 27 -9.16 -6.43 3.14
CA LYS A 27 -10.42 -7.15 3.24
C LYS A 27 -10.82 -7.33 4.71
N PRO A 28 -12.13 -7.41 5.01
CA PRO A 28 -12.60 -7.67 6.36
C PRO A 28 -11.94 -8.89 7.00
N ASN A 29 -11.74 -8.84 8.32
CA ASN A 29 -11.11 -9.91 9.13
C ASN A 29 -9.64 -10.19 8.83
N THR A 30 -8.98 -9.41 7.98
CA THR A 30 -7.53 -9.50 7.79
C THR A 30 -6.81 -9.09 9.07
N GLN A 31 -6.07 -10.03 9.65
CA GLN A 31 -5.26 -9.78 10.84
C GLN A 31 -3.95 -9.13 10.43
N MET A 32 -3.67 -7.95 10.98
CA MET A 32 -2.44 -7.24 10.69
C MET A 32 -1.60 -6.96 11.93
N ALA A 33 -0.29 -6.99 11.74
CA ALA A 33 0.70 -6.53 12.69
C ALA A 33 1.56 -5.42 12.07
N ILE A 34 2.18 -4.60 12.91
CA ILE A 34 3.16 -3.59 12.51
C ILE A 34 4.44 -3.95 13.24
N GLU A 35 5.45 -4.41 12.51
CA GLU A 35 6.71 -4.88 13.11
C GLU A 35 7.90 -4.74 12.16
N THR A 36 9.10 -4.99 12.66
CA THR A 36 10.35 -5.01 11.86
C THR A 36 10.66 -6.37 11.23
N LYS A 37 9.84 -7.40 11.51
CA LYS A 37 9.99 -8.78 11.03
C LYS A 37 8.60 -9.43 10.90
N PRO A 38 8.43 -10.51 10.13
CA PRO A 38 7.15 -11.22 10.03
C PRO A 38 6.66 -11.68 11.41
N VAL A 39 5.36 -11.53 11.66
CA VAL A 39 4.70 -12.00 12.89
C VAL A 39 3.86 -13.23 12.58
N PHE A 40 4.10 -14.32 13.32
CA PHE A 40 3.31 -15.54 13.20
C PHE A 40 1.86 -15.29 13.64
N GLY A 41 0.89 -15.79 12.86
CA GLY A 41 -0.53 -15.61 13.11
C GLY A 41 -1.13 -14.32 12.52
N ALA A 42 -0.32 -13.40 11.98
CA ALA A 42 -0.83 -12.27 11.21
C ALA A 42 -0.89 -12.61 9.72
N ASN A 43 -1.98 -12.21 9.05
CA ASN A 43 -2.09 -12.32 7.59
C ASN A 43 -1.14 -11.35 6.88
N ILE A 44 -1.01 -10.14 7.45
CA ILE A 44 -0.15 -9.07 6.97
C ILE A 44 0.72 -8.58 8.13
N THR A 45 2.03 -8.48 7.92
CA THR A 45 2.91 -7.72 8.80
C THR A 45 3.49 -6.54 8.02
N LEU A 46 3.05 -5.31 8.32
CA LEU A 46 3.63 -4.12 7.71
C LEU A 46 4.96 -3.78 8.37
N HIS A 47 5.97 -3.45 7.57
CA HIS A 47 7.26 -3.05 8.09
C HIS A 47 7.13 -1.70 8.81
N SER A 48 7.49 -1.61 10.10
CA SER A 48 7.23 -0.41 10.92
C SER A 48 7.80 0.90 10.35
N ASN A 49 8.96 0.86 9.68
CA ASN A 49 9.52 2.02 8.97
C ASN A 49 8.62 2.60 7.88
N VAL A 50 7.75 1.80 7.24
CA VAL A 50 6.77 2.30 6.26
C VAL A 50 5.86 3.34 6.91
N LEU A 51 5.48 3.15 8.17
CA LEU A 51 4.54 4.02 8.88
C LEU A 51 5.16 5.29 9.49
N LYS A 52 6.50 5.42 9.43
CA LYS A 52 7.21 6.60 9.96
C LYS A 52 6.99 7.85 9.12
N HIS A 53 6.83 7.68 7.80
CA HIS A 53 6.68 8.78 6.86
C HIS A 53 5.23 8.94 6.46
N ASN A 54 4.73 10.18 6.33
CA ASN A 54 3.35 10.42 5.88
C ASN A 54 3.19 10.13 4.39
N ASN A 55 4.23 10.38 3.62
CA ASN A 55 4.34 10.05 2.21
C ASN A 55 5.78 9.61 1.88
N PHE A 56 5.96 8.79 0.86
CA PHE A 56 7.26 8.35 0.36
C PHE A 56 7.13 7.67 -1.02
N VAL A 57 8.25 7.49 -1.71
CA VAL A 57 8.33 6.66 -2.93
C VAL A 57 8.87 5.28 -2.57
N ALA A 58 8.09 4.25 -2.85
CA ALA A 58 8.52 2.86 -2.80
C ALA A 58 9.00 2.41 -4.17
N THR A 59 10.13 1.72 -4.22
CA THR A 59 10.63 1.01 -5.41
C THR A 59 10.43 -0.49 -5.26
N PRO A 60 10.51 -1.29 -6.34
CA PRO A 60 10.37 -2.75 -6.26
C PRO A 60 11.39 -3.45 -5.35
N ASP A 61 12.49 -2.78 -4.98
CA ASP A 61 13.48 -3.31 -4.03
C ASP A 61 13.09 -3.06 -2.56
N ASN A 62 12.12 -2.16 -2.31
CA ASN A 62 11.68 -1.82 -0.97
C ASN A 62 10.71 -2.86 -0.41
N ILE A 63 11.00 -3.34 0.81
CA ILE A 63 10.15 -4.27 1.55
C ILE A 63 9.08 -3.47 2.28
N LEU A 64 7.83 -3.56 1.82
CA LEU A 64 6.72 -2.92 2.51
C LEU A 64 6.24 -3.74 3.72
N GLY A 65 6.49 -5.04 3.70
CA GLY A 65 6.11 -5.94 4.76
C GLY A 65 6.15 -7.40 4.32
N TRP A 66 5.36 -8.21 5.01
CA TRP A 66 5.26 -9.64 4.81
C TRP A 66 3.81 -10.10 4.82
N LEU A 67 3.55 -11.18 4.11
CA LEU A 67 2.24 -11.81 3.96
C LEU A 67 2.37 -13.28 4.31
N ASP A 68 1.31 -13.86 4.86
CA ASP A 68 1.18 -15.30 4.95
C ASP A 68 0.81 -15.92 3.58
N HIS A 69 0.39 -17.19 3.62
CA HIS A 69 -0.03 -17.97 2.45
C HIS A 69 -1.19 -17.36 1.63
N GLY A 70 -2.02 -16.48 2.20
CA GLY A 70 -3.08 -15.83 1.44
C GLY A 70 -2.57 -14.70 0.53
N GLY A 71 -1.33 -14.24 0.73
CA GLY A 71 -0.66 -13.32 -0.19
C GLY A 71 -1.47 -12.07 -0.51
N LEU A 72 -1.58 -11.71 -1.80
CA LEU A 72 -2.26 -10.49 -2.22
C LEU A 72 -3.80 -10.55 -2.10
N SER A 73 -4.37 -11.71 -1.76
CA SER A 73 -5.82 -11.88 -1.68
C SER A 73 -6.47 -11.05 -0.55
N TYR A 74 -5.68 -10.60 0.44
CA TYR A 74 -6.13 -9.75 1.53
C TYR A 74 -6.33 -8.28 1.14
N PHE A 75 -5.90 -7.89 -0.06
CA PHE A 75 -6.01 -6.51 -0.51
C PHE A 75 -7.15 -6.34 -1.51
N ASP A 76 -7.71 -5.14 -1.53
CA ASP A 76 -8.55 -4.63 -2.61
C ASP A 76 -8.03 -3.26 -3.04
N VAL A 77 -8.08 -2.97 -4.34
CA VAL A 77 -7.68 -1.67 -4.89
C VAL A 77 -8.89 -0.99 -5.50
N LYS A 78 -9.06 0.30 -5.23
CA LYS A 78 -10.10 1.12 -5.84
C LYS A 78 -9.49 2.41 -6.38
N VAL A 79 -10.06 2.93 -7.46
CA VAL A 79 -9.76 4.28 -7.93
C VAL A 79 -10.29 5.28 -6.90
N GLU A 80 -9.45 6.23 -6.49
CA GLU A 80 -9.87 7.36 -5.67
C GLU A 80 -10.45 8.43 -6.61
N THR A 81 -11.74 8.34 -6.91
CA THR A 81 -12.40 9.31 -7.80
C THR A 81 -12.70 10.61 -7.06
N SER A 82 -12.19 11.74 -7.55
CA SER A 82 -12.79 13.05 -7.30
C SER A 82 -13.99 13.22 -8.24
N ASN A 83 -15.19 12.81 -7.82
CA ASN A 83 -16.45 13.08 -8.51
C ASN A 83 -16.52 12.71 -10.01
N SER A 84 -16.91 11.48 -10.33
CA SER A 84 -17.63 11.23 -11.58
C SER A 84 -18.47 9.97 -11.45
N GLU A 85 -19.77 10.20 -11.31
CA GLU A 85 -20.83 9.20 -11.42
C GLU A 85 -20.81 8.54 -12.81
N SER A 86 -21.31 7.29 -12.84
CA SER A 86 -21.74 6.57 -14.06
C SER A 86 -20.65 6.11 -15.03
N GLY A 87 -19.92 5.09 -14.62
CA GLY A 87 -19.23 4.13 -15.50
C GLY A 87 -18.87 2.89 -14.70
N GLU A 88 -18.88 1.70 -15.30
CA GLU A 88 -18.31 0.51 -14.63
C GLU A 88 -16.84 0.81 -14.32
N ALA A 89 -16.52 1.01 -13.04
CA ALA A 89 -15.15 1.23 -12.62
C ALA A 89 -14.32 0.01 -13.03
N PRO A 90 -13.12 0.21 -13.62
CA PRO A 90 -12.30 -0.91 -14.04
C PRO A 90 -12.00 -1.81 -12.84
N VAL A 91 -12.09 -3.12 -13.04
CA VAL A 91 -11.71 -4.09 -12.01
C VAL A 91 -10.20 -4.04 -11.85
N LEU A 92 -9.74 -3.46 -10.74
CA LEU A 92 -8.34 -3.36 -10.39
C LEU A 92 -7.91 -4.54 -9.52
N LEU A 93 -6.87 -5.25 -9.96
CA LEU A 93 -6.29 -6.34 -9.21
C LEU A 93 -5.10 -5.83 -8.41
N PRO A 94 -4.95 -6.19 -7.11
CA PRO A 94 -3.78 -5.82 -6.34
C PRO A 94 -2.46 -6.22 -7.00
N SER A 95 -2.44 -7.33 -7.75
CA SER A 95 -1.27 -7.83 -8.49
C SER A 95 -0.77 -6.92 -9.62
N GLN A 96 -1.57 -5.93 -10.04
CA GLN A 96 -1.12 -4.91 -11.00
C GLN A 96 -0.12 -3.94 -10.35
N PHE A 97 -0.23 -3.71 -9.04
CA PHE A 97 0.53 -2.71 -8.30
C PHE A 97 1.47 -3.30 -7.25
N LEU A 98 1.16 -4.51 -6.77
CA LEU A 98 1.85 -5.17 -5.67
C LEU A 98 2.36 -6.54 -6.11
N LYS A 99 3.46 -6.95 -5.48
CA LYS A 99 4.09 -8.25 -5.68
C LYS A 99 4.30 -8.92 -4.32
N ALA A 100 4.02 -10.22 -4.27
CA ALA A 100 4.24 -11.06 -3.10
C ALA A 100 5.10 -12.26 -3.49
N GLU A 101 6.41 -12.20 -3.21
CA GLU A 101 7.35 -13.28 -3.51
C GLU A 101 8.02 -13.77 -2.24
N GLY A 102 7.95 -15.08 -1.97
CA GLY A 102 8.47 -15.66 -0.74
C GLY A 102 7.84 -15.06 0.53
N GLY A 103 6.57 -14.62 0.44
CA GLY A 103 5.88 -13.93 1.53
C GLY A 103 6.32 -12.48 1.75
N ILE A 104 7.15 -11.89 0.88
CA ILE A 104 7.59 -10.49 1.01
C ILE A 104 6.72 -9.61 0.12
N LEU A 105 6.09 -8.59 0.72
CA LEU A 105 5.26 -7.60 0.04
C LEU A 105 6.11 -6.46 -0.51
N ARG A 106 5.97 -6.18 -1.81
CA ARG A 106 6.65 -5.08 -2.52
C ARG A 106 5.70 -4.45 -3.55
N VAL A 107 6.09 -3.31 -4.13
CA VAL A 107 5.43 -2.72 -5.31
C VAL A 107 5.98 -3.33 -6.60
N THR A 108 5.20 -3.31 -7.68
CA THR A 108 5.62 -3.80 -9.01
C THR A 108 6.44 -2.77 -9.80
N SER A 109 6.20 -1.49 -9.56
CA SER A 109 6.93 -0.34 -10.13
C SER A 109 7.17 0.73 -9.06
N PRO A 110 8.09 1.69 -9.27
CA PRO A 110 8.17 2.87 -8.43
C PRO A 110 6.79 3.49 -8.20
N THR A 111 6.42 3.70 -6.94
CA THR A 111 5.07 4.08 -6.54
C THR A 111 5.15 5.09 -5.42
N ARG A 112 4.49 6.24 -5.58
CA ARG A 112 4.31 7.19 -4.50
C ARG A 112 3.16 6.74 -3.61
N ILE A 113 3.41 6.67 -2.31
CA ILE A 113 2.48 6.22 -1.28
C ILE A 113 2.21 7.37 -0.33
N TYR A 114 0.93 7.59 -0.02
CA TYR A 114 0.44 8.53 0.97
C TYR A 114 -0.33 7.77 2.04
N LEU A 115 0.19 7.71 3.26
CA LEU A 115 -0.46 7.02 4.36
C LEU A 115 -1.64 7.83 4.89
N ILE A 116 -2.83 7.24 4.81
CA ILE A 116 -4.07 7.82 5.36
C ILE A 116 -4.44 7.25 6.72
N SER A 117 -3.75 6.19 7.15
CA SER A 117 -3.99 5.50 8.42
C SER A 117 -2.71 4.85 8.92
N LYS A 118 -2.47 4.90 10.24
CA LYS A 118 -1.24 4.38 10.88
C LYS A 118 -1.51 3.34 11.95
N THR A 119 -2.76 3.17 12.39
CA THR A 119 -3.15 2.16 13.36
C THR A 119 -3.91 1.03 12.67
N PRO A 120 -3.84 -0.23 13.16
CA PRO A 120 -4.62 -1.32 12.59
C PRO A 120 -6.12 -1.06 12.53
N ILE A 121 -6.66 -0.34 13.52
CA ILE A 121 -8.09 -0.01 13.59
C ILE A 121 -8.47 0.96 12.47
N ASP A 122 -7.66 2.00 12.25
CA ASP A 122 -7.93 3.00 11.20
C ASP A 122 -7.74 2.41 9.80
N ILE A 123 -6.70 1.59 9.62
CA ILE A 123 -6.40 0.93 8.34
C ILE A 123 -7.56 0.03 7.89
N ASN A 124 -8.12 -0.76 8.82
CA ASN A 124 -9.29 -1.60 8.52
C ASN A 124 -10.54 -0.79 8.17
N LYS A 125 -10.70 0.43 8.70
CA LYS A 125 -11.88 1.27 8.45
C LYS A 125 -11.75 2.13 7.20
N ARG A 126 -10.58 2.69 6.93
CA ARG A 126 -10.37 3.75 5.94
C ARG A 126 -9.53 3.32 4.74
N GLY A 127 -8.89 2.16 4.82
CA GLY A 127 -7.84 1.73 3.89
C GLY A 127 -6.44 2.05 4.42
N LEU A 128 -5.45 1.37 3.88
CA LEU A 128 -4.05 1.50 4.27
C LEU A 128 -3.43 2.81 3.79
N CYS A 129 -3.49 3.05 2.48
CA CYS A 129 -2.86 4.19 1.84
C CYS A 129 -3.60 4.60 0.57
N LEU A 130 -3.37 5.85 0.19
CA LEU A 130 -3.50 6.27 -1.20
C LEU A 130 -2.17 6.06 -1.90
N PHE A 131 -2.18 5.76 -3.19
CA PHE A 131 -0.96 5.56 -3.95
C PHE A 131 -1.16 5.88 -5.43
N THR A 132 -0.05 6.17 -6.10
CA THR A 132 0.01 6.40 -7.54
C THR A 132 1.36 5.88 -8.07
N PRO A 133 1.38 5.01 -9.10
CA PRO A 133 2.62 4.65 -9.78
C PRO A 133 3.32 5.90 -10.33
N VAL A 134 4.65 5.94 -10.20
CA VAL A 134 5.49 7.00 -10.76
C VAL A 134 6.40 6.39 -11.82
N GLU A 135 6.33 6.90 -13.04
CA GLU A 135 7.29 6.58 -14.11
C GLU A 135 8.63 7.29 -13.88
#